data_AF-A0A254QPA4-F1
#
_entry.id   AF-A0A254QPA4-F1
#
_cell.length_a   1.000
_cell.length_b   1.000
_cell.length_c   1.000
_cell.angle_alpha   90.00
_cell.angle_beta   90.00
_cell.angle_gamma   90.00
#
_symmetry.space_group_name_H-M   'P 1'
#
loop_
_entity.id
_entity.type
_entity.pdbx_description
1 polymer ?
#
loop_
_entity_poly.entity_id
_entity_poly.type
_entity_poly.pdbx_seq_one_letter_code
_entity_poly.pdbx_strand_id
1 'polypeptide(L)'
;YFGWPPASPMKGTDKRTASGDRNPKNLQLIGGYIYFSQAVNINGRAGVQFNKFALDGTRVQSGWLSHPTNSYIETTMAANKAGDVLVGFQETGPEMTISARAALFKKSDTSWLSPKIFRLAEGIAPTEGGAWGDYSGTVVDGDNLSDFWTIQSYANDKGRGNTIIAKVPPKG
;
A
#
# COMPACT_ATOMS: atom_id res chain seq x y z
N TYR A 1 -10.92 8.43 -14.03
CA TYR A 1 -11.90 7.85 -13.09
C TYR A 1 -11.39 6.47 -12.73
N PHE A 2 -11.24 6.15 -11.44
CA PHE A 2 -10.84 4.82 -11.02
C PHE A 2 -12.03 4.11 -10.36
N GLY A 3 -12.32 2.90 -10.83
CA GLY A 3 -13.46 2.10 -10.36
C GLY A 3 -13.15 1.31 -9.09
N TRP A 4 -14.12 0.51 -8.65
CA TRP A 4 -13.93 -0.49 -7.59
C TRP A 4 -12.80 -1.46 -7.94
N PRO A 5 -11.81 -1.67 -7.05
CA PRO A 5 -10.71 -2.57 -7.32
C PRO A 5 -11.23 -4.02 -7.54
N PRO A 6 -10.78 -4.72 -8.59
CA PRO A 6 -11.18 -6.10 -8.82
C PRO A 6 -10.52 -7.03 -7.79
N ALA A 7 -11.11 -8.21 -7.56
CA ALA A 7 -10.43 -9.27 -6.82
C ALA A 7 -9.16 -9.72 -7.56
N SER A 8 -8.08 -9.97 -6.81
CA SER A 8 -6.74 -10.13 -7.33
C SER A 8 -6.30 -11.60 -7.40
N PRO A 9 -5.58 -12.02 -8.45
CA PRO A 9 -5.03 -13.37 -8.56
C PRO A 9 -3.81 -13.58 -7.65
N MET A 10 -3.49 -14.84 -7.39
CA MET A 10 -2.27 -15.26 -6.69
C MET A 10 -1.76 -16.57 -7.29
N LYS A 11 -0.44 -16.80 -7.23
CA LYS A 11 0.18 -18.02 -7.76
C LYS A 11 -0.34 -19.29 -7.10
N GLY A 12 -0.54 -20.34 -7.90
CA GLY A 12 -0.81 -21.70 -7.41
C GLY A 12 -2.28 -21.99 -7.08
N THR A 13 -3.22 -21.14 -7.47
CA THR A 13 -4.66 -21.32 -7.25
C THR A 13 -5.50 -20.43 -8.16
N ASP A 14 -6.72 -20.85 -8.48
CA ASP A 14 -7.72 -20.02 -9.19
C ASP A 14 -8.52 -19.12 -8.24
N LYS A 15 -8.35 -19.29 -6.92
CA LYS A 15 -8.95 -18.42 -5.91
C LYS A 15 -8.39 -17.01 -6.03
N ARG A 16 -9.22 -16.01 -5.70
CA ARG A 16 -8.84 -14.59 -5.74
C ARG A 16 -8.97 -13.96 -4.36
N THR A 17 -8.02 -13.09 -4.04
CA THR A 17 -8.03 -12.29 -2.81
C THR A 17 -8.78 -10.98 -3.04
N ALA A 18 -9.42 -10.47 -2.01
CA ALA A 18 -9.92 -9.11 -1.99
C ALA A 18 -8.74 -8.14 -2.07
N SER A 19 -8.99 -6.97 -2.66
CA SER A 19 -7.95 -5.98 -2.97
C SER A 19 -7.97 -4.77 -2.04
N GLY A 20 -8.87 -4.76 -1.06
CA GLY A 20 -9.27 -3.60 -0.30
C GLY A 20 -10.46 -2.87 -0.91
N ASP A 21 -10.73 -1.70 -0.38
CA ASP A 21 -11.86 -0.85 -0.74
C ASP A 21 -11.38 0.42 -1.45
N ARG A 22 -12.26 1.02 -2.24
CA ARG A 22 -12.08 2.38 -2.79
C ARG A 22 -12.18 3.47 -1.71
N ASN A 23 -12.69 3.12 -0.54
CA ASN A 23 -12.69 3.96 0.64
C ASN A 23 -11.32 3.89 1.34
N PRO A 24 -10.84 5.02 1.91
CA PRO A 24 -9.55 5.04 2.58
C PRO A 24 -9.55 4.16 3.82
N LYS A 25 -8.54 3.29 3.93
CA LYS A 25 -8.34 2.44 5.11
C LYS A 25 -7.78 3.21 6.30
N ASN A 26 -6.94 4.21 6.03
CA ASN A 26 -6.44 5.13 7.04
C ASN A 26 -6.38 6.57 6.51
N LEU A 27 -6.52 7.52 7.43
CA LEU A 27 -6.39 8.96 7.20
C LEU A 27 -5.38 9.50 8.21
N GLN A 28 -4.48 10.38 7.77
CA GLN A 28 -3.53 11.06 8.65
C GLN A 28 -3.59 12.57 8.46
N LEU A 29 -3.55 13.29 9.58
CA LEU A 29 -3.46 14.74 9.62
C LEU A 29 -2.04 15.13 10.01
N ILE A 30 -1.22 15.57 9.04
CA ILE A 30 0.18 15.93 9.28
C ILE A 30 0.51 17.23 8.54
N GLY A 31 1.17 18.16 9.24
CA GLY A 31 1.60 19.43 8.65
C GLY A 31 0.47 20.29 8.07
N GLY A 32 -0.76 20.18 8.61
CA GLY A 32 -1.93 20.91 8.11
C GLY A 32 -2.57 20.32 6.86
N TYR A 33 -2.26 19.06 6.51
CA TYR A 33 -2.86 18.37 5.37
C TYR A 33 -3.42 17.01 5.77
N ILE A 34 -4.47 16.60 5.07
CA ILE A 34 -5.08 15.27 5.16
C ILE A 34 -4.44 14.37 4.10
N TYR A 35 -3.96 13.22 4.54
CA TYR A 35 -3.30 12.21 3.74
C TYR A 35 -4.06 10.90 3.82
N PHE A 36 -4.34 10.27 2.68
CA PHE A 36 -4.88 8.90 2.62
C PHE A 36 -4.52 8.18 1.33
N SER A 37 -4.58 6.86 1.38
CA SER A 37 -4.57 6.00 0.20
C SER A 37 -5.80 5.09 0.16
N GLN A 38 -6.12 4.59 -1.02
CA GLN A 38 -7.24 3.70 -1.30
C GLN A 38 -6.90 2.76 -2.46
N ALA A 39 -7.50 1.57 -2.48
CA ALA A 39 -7.34 0.62 -3.57
C ALA A 39 -8.35 0.93 -4.68
N VAL A 40 -7.90 0.96 -5.93
CA VAL A 40 -8.76 1.31 -7.07
C VAL A 40 -8.47 0.44 -8.29
N ASN A 41 -9.42 0.37 -9.23
CA ASN A 41 -9.20 -0.30 -10.51
C ASN A 41 -8.40 0.56 -11.47
N ILE A 42 -7.23 0.06 -11.85
CA ILE A 42 -6.34 0.62 -12.87
C ILE A 42 -6.12 -0.47 -13.92
N ASN A 43 -6.67 -0.27 -15.11
CA ASN A 43 -6.53 -1.19 -16.26
C ASN A 43 -6.88 -2.66 -15.93
N GLY A 44 -7.94 -2.88 -15.15
CA GLY A 44 -8.41 -4.22 -14.81
C GLY A 44 -7.65 -4.87 -13.64
N ARG A 45 -6.81 -4.12 -12.93
CA ARG A 45 -6.07 -4.58 -11.75
C ARG A 45 -6.28 -3.65 -10.57
N ALA A 46 -6.10 -4.16 -9.35
CA ALA A 46 -6.05 -3.28 -8.20
C ALA A 46 -4.73 -2.52 -8.20
N GLY A 47 -4.82 -1.21 -8.04
CA GLY A 47 -3.70 -0.30 -7.83
C GLY A 47 -3.96 0.58 -6.62
N VAL A 48 -2.94 1.30 -6.20
CA VAL A 48 -3.05 2.26 -5.10
C VAL A 48 -3.29 3.64 -5.67
N GLN A 49 -4.32 4.34 -5.21
CA GLN A 49 -4.42 5.78 -5.34
C GLN A 49 -4.08 6.42 -4.01
N PHE A 50 -3.25 7.45 -4.02
CA PHE A 50 -2.94 8.22 -2.82
C PHE A 50 -3.30 9.69 -3.03
N ASN A 51 -3.57 10.38 -1.93
CA ASN A 51 -4.09 11.74 -1.95
C ASN A 51 -3.54 12.59 -0.80
N LYS A 52 -3.38 13.87 -1.10
CA LYS A 52 -3.09 14.96 -0.17
C LYS A 52 -4.13 16.07 -0.37
N PHE A 53 -4.81 16.43 0.70
CA PHE A 53 -5.82 17.49 0.73
C PHE A 53 -5.48 18.55 1.77
N ALA A 54 -5.78 19.80 1.48
CA ALA A 54 -5.83 20.84 2.50
C ALA A 54 -7.10 20.67 3.37
N LEU A 55 -7.13 21.31 4.53
CA LEU A 55 -8.22 21.16 5.50
C LEU A 55 -9.55 21.76 5.03
N ASP A 56 -9.51 22.60 4.01
CA ASP A 56 -10.68 23.16 3.33
C ASP A 56 -11.27 22.19 2.27
N GLY A 57 -10.68 21.01 2.09
CA GLY A 57 -11.08 20.04 1.07
C GLY A 57 -10.47 20.27 -0.31
N THR A 58 -9.58 21.26 -0.46
CA THR A 58 -8.84 21.47 -1.72
C THR A 58 -7.86 20.31 -1.94
N ARG A 59 -7.94 19.65 -3.10
CA ARG A 59 -6.99 18.61 -3.48
C ARG A 59 -5.65 19.23 -3.86
N VAL A 60 -4.64 18.99 -3.03
CA VAL A 60 -3.28 19.52 -3.22
C VAL A 60 -2.48 18.63 -4.15
N GLN A 61 -2.55 17.31 -3.95
CA GLN A 61 -1.81 16.34 -4.76
C GLN A 61 -2.51 14.99 -4.78
N SER A 62 -2.43 14.28 -5.91
CA SER A 62 -2.93 12.92 -6.07
C SER A 62 -2.11 12.19 -7.13
N GLY A 63 -2.08 10.88 -7.05
CA GLY A 63 -1.40 10.01 -8.00
C GLY A 63 -1.73 8.56 -7.72
N TRP A 64 -1.09 7.66 -8.45
CA TRP A 64 -1.37 6.24 -8.35
C TRP A 64 -0.14 5.37 -8.58
N LEU A 65 -0.20 4.14 -8.04
CA LEU A 65 0.70 3.04 -8.32
C LEU A 65 -0.06 1.88 -8.92
N SER A 66 0.51 1.29 -9.95
CA SER A 66 -0.02 0.11 -10.63
C SER A 66 1.12 -0.72 -11.21
N HIS A 67 0.88 -2.01 -11.37
CA HIS A 67 1.79 -2.91 -12.08
C HIS A 67 1.07 -3.47 -13.33
N PRO A 68 1.77 -3.69 -14.46
CA PRO A 68 1.15 -4.26 -15.66
C PRO A 68 0.59 -5.67 -15.43
N THR A 69 1.17 -6.42 -14.49
CA THR A 69 0.83 -7.85 -14.26
C THR A 69 0.27 -8.13 -12.86
N ASN A 70 0.65 -7.33 -11.86
CA ASN A 70 0.36 -7.61 -10.46
C ASN A 70 -0.67 -6.61 -9.94
N SER A 71 -1.28 -6.94 -8.81
CA SER A 71 -2.23 -6.09 -8.12
C SER A 71 -1.61 -5.58 -6.83
N TYR A 72 -1.81 -4.30 -6.54
CA TYR A 72 -1.45 -3.69 -5.28
C TYR A 72 -2.70 -3.51 -4.43
N ILE A 73 -2.70 -4.11 -3.25
CA ILE A 73 -3.88 -4.31 -2.42
C ILE A 73 -3.67 -3.77 -1.00
N GLU A 74 -4.77 -3.52 -0.30
CA GLU A 74 -4.79 -3.25 1.17
C GLU A 74 -3.84 -2.13 1.61
N THR A 75 -3.89 -1.03 0.87
CA THR A 75 -2.96 0.09 1.06
C THR A 75 -3.24 0.89 2.32
N THR A 76 -2.15 1.37 2.93
CA THR A 76 -2.13 2.38 3.98
C THR A 76 -1.03 3.39 3.73
N MET A 77 -1.11 4.59 4.32
CA MET A 77 -0.15 5.67 4.05
C MET A 77 0.15 6.53 5.26
N ALA A 78 1.38 7.05 5.33
CA ALA A 78 1.81 8.06 6.28
C ALA A 78 2.65 9.15 5.59
N ALA A 79 2.67 10.36 6.16
CA ALA A 79 3.50 11.46 5.67
C ALA A 79 4.32 12.05 6.82
N ASN A 80 5.61 12.33 6.66
CA ASN A 80 6.45 12.84 7.76
C ASN A 80 6.55 14.38 7.76
N LYS A 81 7.24 14.95 8.77
CA LYS A 81 7.42 16.41 8.89
C LYS A 81 8.23 17.04 7.74
N ALA A 82 9.03 16.25 7.03
CA ALA A 82 9.76 16.71 5.84
C ALA A 82 8.85 16.77 4.60
N GLY A 83 7.64 16.19 4.68
CA GLY A 83 6.69 16.09 3.59
C GLY A 83 6.92 14.88 2.68
N ASP A 84 7.77 13.95 3.07
CA ASP A 84 7.89 12.65 2.42
C ASP A 84 6.67 11.80 2.76
N VAL A 85 6.38 10.81 1.92
CA VAL A 85 5.21 9.94 2.04
C VAL A 85 5.64 8.49 1.91
N LEU A 86 5.23 7.65 2.85
CA LEU A 86 5.33 6.19 2.75
C LEU A 86 3.96 5.58 2.52
N VAL A 87 3.86 4.75 1.50
CA VAL A 87 2.68 3.93 1.20
C VAL A 87 3.03 2.47 1.47
N GLY A 88 2.40 1.85 2.46
CA GLY A 88 2.41 0.41 2.66
C GLY A 88 1.30 -0.26 1.84
N PHE A 89 1.58 -1.45 1.30
CA PHE A 89 0.61 -2.25 0.54
C PHE A 89 1.10 -3.69 0.43
N GLN A 90 0.24 -4.60 -0.03
CA GLN A 90 0.65 -5.91 -0.50
C GLN A 90 0.62 -6.01 -2.01
N GLU A 91 1.47 -6.87 -2.55
CA GLU A 91 1.52 -7.23 -3.96
C GLU A 91 1.14 -8.69 -4.15
N THR A 92 0.30 -8.97 -5.13
CA THR A 92 -0.08 -10.33 -5.52
C THR A 92 -0.30 -10.40 -7.03
N GLY A 93 -0.11 -11.56 -7.63
CA GLY A 93 -0.27 -11.71 -9.07
C GLY A 93 -0.25 -13.16 -9.53
N PRO A 94 -0.36 -13.41 -10.84
CA PRO A 94 -0.34 -14.77 -11.38
C PRO A 94 0.92 -15.56 -11.00
N GLU A 95 2.07 -14.88 -10.88
CA GLU A 95 3.38 -15.50 -10.62
C GLU A 95 3.91 -15.30 -9.20
N MET A 96 3.11 -14.74 -8.29
CA MET A 96 3.48 -14.57 -6.90
C MET A 96 2.29 -14.68 -5.95
N THR A 97 2.55 -15.06 -4.72
CA THR A 97 1.57 -15.02 -3.63
C THR A 97 1.60 -13.65 -2.96
N ILE A 98 0.73 -13.44 -1.97
CA ILE A 98 0.58 -12.14 -1.32
C ILE A 98 1.85 -11.80 -0.52
N SER A 99 2.57 -10.77 -0.98
CA SER A 99 3.85 -10.32 -0.44
C SER A 99 3.78 -8.87 0.05
N ALA A 100 4.55 -8.53 1.08
CA ALA A 100 4.56 -7.20 1.68
C ALA A 100 5.48 -6.24 0.92
N ARG A 101 5.00 -5.01 0.68
CA ARG A 101 5.71 -3.94 -0.02
C ARG A 101 5.56 -2.61 0.70
N ALA A 102 6.44 -1.68 0.38
CA ALA A 102 6.22 -0.26 0.64
C ALA A 102 6.83 0.60 -0.47
N ALA A 103 6.23 1.76 -0.75
CA ALA A 103 6.74 2.75 -1.68
C ALA A 103 7.02 4.05 -0.94
N LEU A 104 8.23 4.59 -1.11
CA LEU A 104 8.62 5.87 -0.54
C LEU A 104 8.62 6.93 -1.65
N PHE A 105 7.92 8.03 -1.39
CA PHE A 105 7.89 9.23 -2.21
C PHE A 105 8.52 10.36 -1.41
N LYS A 106 9.54 10.99 -1.96
CA LYS A 106 10.13 12.18 -1.35
C LYS A 106 9.35 13.41 -1.74
N LYS A 107 9.34 14.43 -0.87
CA LYS A 107 8.76 15.74 -1.20
C LYS A 107 9.36 16.35 -2.48
N SER A 108 10.63 16.06 -2.75
CA SER A 108 11.36 16.52 -3.95
C SER A 108 11.00 15.77 -5.23
N ASP A 109 10.27 14.65 -5.14
CA ASP A 109 9.96 13.86 -6.33
C ASP A 109 8.96 14.63 -7.19
N THR A 110 9.43 15.10 -8.35
CA THR A 110 8.65 15.87 -9.32
C THR A 110 7.67 15.00 -10.10
N SER A 111 7.83 13.68 -10.04
CA SER A 111 6.95 12.68 -10.63
C SER A 111 6.85 11.48 -9.71
N TRP A 112 5.62 11.14 -9.33
CA TRP A 112 5.31 9.99 -8.50
C TRP A 112 5.03 8.72 -9.33
N LEU A 113 5.46 8.71 -10.59
CA LEU A 113 5.21 7.62 -11.53
C LEU A 113 6.07 6.37 -11.28
N SER A 114 7.21 6.51 -10.58
CA SER A 114 8.16 5.43 -10.37
C SER A 114 8.83 5.51 -8.98
N PRO A 115 8.08 5.38 -7.87
CA PRO A 115 8.71 5.41 -6.56
C PRO A 115 9.64 4.22 -6.37
N LYS A 116 10.60 4.36 -5.45
CA LYS A 116 11.37 3.21 -4.97
C LYS A 116 10.43 2.31 -4.17
N ILE A 117 10.20 1.11 -4.68
CA ILE A 117 9.44 0.06 -3.97
C ILE A 117 10.42 -0.83 -3.20
N PHE A 118 10.12 -1.02 -1.92
CA PHE A 118 10.84 -1.90 -1.01
C PHE A 118 10.10 -3.24 -0.91
N ARG A 119 10.84 -4.34 -1.01
CA ARG A 119 10.36 -5.71 -0.78
C ARG A 119 10.58 -6.04 0.69
N LEU A 120 9.50 -6.14 1.47
CA LEU A 120 9.59 -6.27 2.93
C LEU A 120 9.51 -7.73 3.39
N ALA A 121 8.62 -8.50 2.79
CA ALA A 121 8.49 -9.93 3.00
C ALA A 121 7.89 -10.57 1.75
N GLU A 122 8.23 -11.82 1.48
CA GLU A 122 7.64 -12.60 0.39
C GLU A 122 6.65 -13.62 0.94
N GLY A 123 5.47 -13.67 0.34
CA GLY A 123 4.56 -14.79 0.56
C GLY A 123 5.13 -16.07 -0.04
N ILE A 124 4.77 -17.21 0.54
CA ILE A 124 5.31 -18.53 0.11
C ILE A 124 4.24 -19.57 -0.25
N ALA A 125 2.96 -19.32 0.05
CA ALA A 125 1.86 -20.21 -0.33
C ALA A 125 0.59 -19.43 -0.75
N PRO A 126 -0.25 -19.99 -1.63
CA PRO A 126 -1.56 -19.42 -1.93
C PRO A 126 -2.48 -19.42 -0.71
N THR A 127 -3.46 -18.53 -0.70
CA THR A 127 -4.51 -18.46 0.35
C THR A 127 -5.81 -19.07 -0.16
N GLU A 128 -6.83 -19.14 0.70
CA GLU A 128 -8.18 -19.59 0.32
C GLU A 128 -8.96 -18.52 -0.50
N GLY A 129 -8.37 -17.34 -0.71
CA GLY A 129 -9.03 -16.17 -1.28
C GLY A 129 -9.88 -15.41 -0.27
N GLY A 130 -10.69 -14.46 -0.76
CA GLY A 130 -11.56 -13.65 0.10
C GLY A 130 -10.82 -12.51 0.82
N ALA A 131 -11.33 -12.09 1.98
CA ALA A 131 -10.81 -10.95 2.73
C ALA A 131 -9.35 -11.17 3.17
N TRP A 132 -8.53 -10.12 3.08
CA TRP A 132 -7.11 -10.16 3.41
C TRP A 132 -6.63 -8.83 3.98
N GLY A 133 -5.59 -8.87 4.80
CA GLY A 133 -4.76 -7.69 5.08
C GLY A 133 -5.35 -6.60 5.97
N ASP A 134 -6.49 -6.83 6.62
CA ASP A 134 -7.13 -5.90 7.59
C ASP A 134 -6.18 -5.38 8.68
N TYR A 135 -5.14 -6.14 9.04
CA TYR A 135 -4.14 -5.79 10.05
C TYR A 135 -2.98 -4.90 9.55
N SER A 136 -3.05 -4.40 8.32
CA SER A 136 -1.97 -3.59 7.72
C SER A 136 -2.10 -2.11 8.11
N GLY A 137 -0.96 -1.46 8.35
CA GLY A 137 -0.88 -0.07 8.80
C GLY A 137 0.43 0.60 8.41
N THR A 138 0.41 1.91 8.24
CA THR A 138 1.61 2.72 8.00
C THR A 138 1.52 3.97 8.85
N VAL A 139 2.59 4.29 9.59
CA VAL A 139 2.63 5.40 10.54
C VAL A 139 3.98 6.11 10.49
N VAL A 140 4.00 7.35 10.96
CA VAL A 140 5.24 8.04 11.29
C VAL A 140 5.56 7.78 12.75
N ASP A 141 6.85 7.64 13.04
CA ASP A 141 7.36 7.58 14.40
C ASP A 141 6.98 8.84 15.18
N GLY A 142 6.26 8.66 16.29
CA GLY A 142 5.73 9.77 17.09
C GLY A 142 6.82 10.59 17.80
N ASP A 143 7.98 9.99 18.07
CA ASP A 143 9.04 10.65 18.83
C ASP A 143 9.83 11.63 17.97
N ASN A 144 10.05 11.28 16.70
CA ASN A 144 10.89 12.09 15.80
C ASN A 144 10.14 12.72 14.62
N LEU A 145 8.90 12.26 14.35
CA LEU A 145 8.04 12.74 13.26
C LEU A 145 8.69 12.67 11.87
N SER A 146 9.70 11.81 11.70
CA SER A 146 10.53 11.69 10.50
C SER A 146 10.55 10.25 9.97
N ASP A 147 10.79 9.29 10.85
CA ASP A 147 10.92 7.89 10.51
C ASP A 147 9.57 7.27 10.17
N PHE A 148 9.55 6.37 9.21
CA PHE A 148 8.35 5.61 8.90
C PHE A 148 8.40 4.20 9.43
N TRP A 149 7.26 3.74 9.93
CA TRP A 149 7.01 2.36 10.28
C TRP A 149 5.82 1.83 9.48
N THR A 150 5.92 0.59 9.02
CA THR A 150 4.83 -0.10 8.34
C THR A 150 4.67 -1.51 8.88
N ILE A 151 3.42 -1.89 9.05
CA ILE A 151 2.96 -3.23 9.45
C ILE A 151 2.21 -3.76 8.24
N GLN A 152 2.68 -4.84 7.64
CA GLN A 152 2.10 -5.38 6.42
C GLN A 152 1.91 -6.88 6.54
N SER A 153 0.76 -7.36 6.08
CA SER A 153 0.49 -8.79 6.02
C SER A 153 1.16 -9.45 4.80
N TYR A 154 1.47 -10.74 4.90
CA TYR A 154 1.94 -11.58 3.78
C TYR A 154 1.53 -13.03 4.02
N ALA A 155 1.52 -13.87 2.97
CA ALA A 155 1.06 -15.25 3.08
C ALA A 155 2.17 -16.19 3.60
N ASN A 156 1.94 -16.86 4.73
CA ASN A 156 2.85 -17.88 5.25
C ASN A 156 2.72 -19.23 4.50
N ASP A 157 3.49 -20.21 4.95
CA ASP A 157 3.55 -21.59 4.42
C ASP A 157 2.21 -22.33 4.46
N LYS A 158 1.29 -21.91 5.33
CA LYS A 158 -0.06 -22.47 5.47
C LYS A 158 -1.12 -21.68 4.70
N GLY A 159 -0.73 -20.70 3.89
CA GLY A 159 -1.67 -19.82 3.18
C GLY A 159 -2.46 -18.90 4.11
N ARG A 160 -1.96 -18.65 5.33
CA ARG A 160 -2.56 -17.76 6.33
C ARG A 160 -1.75 -16.48 6.45
N GLY A 161 -2.37 -15.45 7.05
CA GLY A 161 -1.71 -14.18 7.28
C GLY A 161 -0.54 -14.30 8.27
N ASN A 162 0.61 -13.79 7.88
CA ASN A 162 1.73 -13.45 8.76
C ASN A 162 2.04 -11.96 8.59
N THR A 163 2.86 -11.40 9.48
CA THR A 163 3.07 -9.94 9.56
C THR A 163 4.54 -9.60 9.54
N ILE A 164 4.90 -8.54 8.81
CA ILE A 164 6.19 -7.87 8.92
C ILE A 164 5.99 -6.49 9.51
N ILE A 165 6.83 -6.12 10.48
CA ILE A 165 6.94 -4.75 11.01
C ILE A 165 8.29 -4.23 10.54
N ALA A 166 8.30 -3.14 9.79
CA ALA A 166 9.53 -2.61 9.19
C ALA A 166 9.61 -1.10 9.33
N LYS A 167 10.79 -0.61 9.70
CA LYS A 167 11.19 0.78 9.50
C LYS A 167 11.60 0.96 8.03
N VAL A 168 11.12 2.01 7.36
CA VAL A 168 11.41 2.27 5.94
C VAL A 168 11.99 3.69 5.75
N PRO A 169 13.10 3.86 4.99
CA PRO A 169 13.88 2.81 4.36
C PRO A 169 14.56 1.89 5.40
N PRO A 170 14.73 0.58 5.11
CA PRO A 170 15.49 -0.31 5.98
C PRO A 170 16.93 0.21 6.10
N LYS A 171 17.52 0.08 7.29
CA LYS A 171 18.95 0.33 7.46
C LYS A 171 19.70 -0.73 6.63
N GLY A 172 20.65 -0.28 5.81
CA GLY A 172 21.54 -1.16 5.06
C GLY A 172 22.49 -1.92 5.95
#